data_AF-A0A946B456-F1
#
_entry.id   AF-A0A946B456-F1
#
_cell.length_a   1.000
_cell.length_b   1.000
_cell.length_c   1.000
_cell.angle_alpha   90.00
_cell.angle_beta   90.00
_cell.angle_gamma   90.00
#
_symmetry.space_group_name_H-M   'P 1'
#
loop_
_entity.id
_entity.type
_entity.pdbx_description
1 polymer ?
#
loop_
_entity_poly.entity_id
_entity_poly.type
_entity_poly.pdbx_seq_one_letter_code
_entity_poly.pdbx_strand_id
1 'polypeptide(L)'
;MTAFDPTASDPRALFSSTATQTPTMNALVPMVVEQTNRGERAYDIYSRLLKERIIFLTGPVYDEVSALICAQLLFLEAENPDKEISFYINSP
;
A
#
# COMPACT_ATOMS: atom_id res chain seq x y z
N MET A 1 -52.38 -31.06 17.17
CA MET A 1 -51.65 -31.24 15.89
C MET A 1 -50.74 -30.03 15.73
N THR A 2 -49.68 -30.00 16.53
CA THR A 2 -48.74 -28.88 16.66
C THR A 2 -47.52 -29.20 15.81
N ALA A 3 -47.26 -28.38 14.80
CA ALA A 3 -46.08 -28.53 13.95
C ALA A 3 -44.81 -28.40 14.81
N PHE A 4 -44.00 -29.44 14.81
CA PHE A 4 -42.68 -29.46 15.45
C PHE A 4 -41.68 -28.92 14.43
N ASP A 5 -41.29 -27.65 14.59
CA ASP A 5 -40.32 -26.96 13.74
C ASP A 5 -38.89 -27.34 14.21
N PRO A 6 -38.09 -28.08 13.44
CA PRO A 6 -36.84 -28.66 13.92
C PRO A 6 -35.65 -27.68 13.94
N THR A 7 -35.86 -26.39 13.66
CA THR A 7 -34.78 -25.41 13.49
C THR A 7 -34.44 -24.59 14.74
N ALA A 8 -35.19 -24.74 15.85
CA ALA A 8 -35.07 -23.87 17.02
C ALA A 8 -34.00 -24.30 18.06
N SER A 9 -33.14 -25.29 17.78
CA SER A 9 -32.23 -25.85 18.80
C SER A 9 -30.75 -25.83 18.46
N ASP A 10 -30.32 -25.08 17.44
CA ASP A 10 -28.90 -24.99 17.11
C ASP A 10 -28.29 -23.61 17.46
N PRO A 11 -27.66 -23.45 18.64
CA PRO A 11 -27.00 -22.20 19.03
C PRO A 11 -25.76 -21.89 18.15
N ARG A 12 -25.39 -22.78 17.23
CA ARG A 12 -24.27 -22.60 16.28
C ARG A 12 -24.70 -21.92 14.96
N ALA A 13 -25.99 -21.80 14.67
CA ALA A 13 -26.49 -21.19 13.43
C ALA A 13 -26.39 -19.65 13.40
N LEU A 14 -26.07 -19.01 14.53
CA LEU A 14 -25.92 -17.55 14.63
C LEU A 14 -24.52 -17.02 14.29
N PHE A 15 -23.55 -17.88 13.95
CA PHE A 15 -22.15 -17.49 13.77
C PHE A 15 -21.58 -17.72 12.36
N SER A 16 -22.43 -17.86 11.34
CA SER A 16 -21.96 -17.84 9.95
C SER A 16 -22.41 -16.56 9.27
N SER A 17 -21.43 -15.74 8.89
CA SER A 17 -21.48 -14.57 7.99
C SER A 17 -21.32 -13.17 8.60
N THR A 18 -20.33 -12.97 9.48
CA THR A 18 -19.47 -11.79 9.27
C THR A 18 -18.48 -12.16 8.18
N ALA A 19 -18.92 -12.12 6.92
CA ALA A 19 -17.99 -11.94 5.83
C ALA A 19 -17.27 -10.63 6.15
N THR A 20 -16.04 -10.74 6.64
CA THR A 20 -15.11 -9.62 6.74
C THR A 20 -15.07 -9.03 5.35
N GLN A 21 -15.84 -7.96 5.13
CA GLN A 21 -15.65 -7.07 4.01
C GLN A 21 -14.29 -6.44 4.30
N THR A 22 -13.23 -7.11 3.86
CA THR A 22 -11.92 -6.49 3.77
C THR A 22 -12.18 -5.27 2.91
N PRO A 23 -12.10 -4.03 3.44
CA PRO A 23 -12.08 -2.90 2.54
C PRO A 23 -10.89 -3.18 1.65
N THR A 24 -11.14 -3.43 0.37
CA THR A 24 -10.12 -3.27 -0.66
C THR A 24 -9.69 -1.82 -0.51
N MET A 25 -8.68 -1.61 0.33
CA MET A 25 -7.89 -0.40 0.38
C MET A 25 -7.20 -0.40 -0.99
N ASN A 26 -7.96 -0.07 -2.03
CA ASN A 26 -7.43 0.65 -3.16
C ASN A 26 -6.83 1.88 -2.51
N ALA A 27 -5.56 1.76 -2.12
CA ALA A 27 -4.72 2.87 -1.78
C ALA A 27 -4.73 3.70 -3.06
N LEU A 28 -5.68 4.63 -3.13
CA LEU A 28 -5.72 5.69 -4.12
C LEU A 28 -4.47 6.51 -3.80
N VAL A 29 -3.33 6.05 -4.30
CA VAL A 29 -2.07 6.77 -4.18
C VAL A 29 -2.34 8.12 -4.84
N PRO A 30 -2.26 9.22 -4.09
CA PRO A 30 -2.65 10.51 -4.63
C PRO A 30 -1.78 10.84 -5.83
N MET A 31 -2.44 11.15 -6.94
CA MET A 31 -1.83 11.50 -8.21
C MET A 31 -1.48 12.99 -8.17
N VAL A 32 -0.21 13.31 -8.37
CA VAL A 32 0.31 14.67 -8.51
C VAL A 32 0.42 14.99 -10.00
N VAL A 33 -0.27 16.02 -10.45
CA VAL A 33 -0.19 16.48 -11.85
C VAL A 33 0.86 17.59 -11.92
N GLU A 34 1.95 17.35 -12.66
CA GLU A 34 2.87 18.43 -13.05
C GLU A 34 2.45 18.99 -14.42
N GLN A 35 2.11 20.28 -14.46
CA GLN A 35 2.00 21.02 -15.71
C GLN A 35 3.40 21.39 -16.21
N THR A 36 3.85 20.72 -17.28
CA THR A 36 5.00 21.19 -18.05
C THR A 36 4.50 21.97 -19.27
N ASN A 37 5.27 22.94 -19.77
CA ASN A 37 4.95 23.77 -20.95
C ASN A 37 4.66 22.99 -22.26
N ARG A 38 4.73 21.64 -22.23
CA ARG A 38 4.56 20.76 -23.38
C ARG A 38 3.56 19.61 -23.13
N GLY A 39 2.84 19.63 -22.00
CA GLY A 39 1.81 18.64 -21.65
C GLY A 39 1.71 18.36 -20.14
N GLU A 40 0.54 17.90 -19.70
CA GLU A 40 0.30 17.39 -18.35
C GLU A 40 0.92 15.99 -18.22
N ARG A 41 1.83 15.80 -17.26
CA ARG A 41 2.27 14.47 -16.84
C ARG A 41 1.80 14.23 -15.42
N ALA A 42 0.92 13.26 -15.27
CA ALA A 42 0.47 12.78 -13.97
C ALA A 42 1.51 11.78 -13.44
N TYR A 43 2.07 12.07 -12.27
CA TYR A 43 2.93 11.18 -11.52
C TYR A 43 2.26 10.87 -10.19
N ASP A 44 2.42 9.66 -9.68
CA ASP A 44 2.09 9.35 -8.30
C ASP A 44 3.02 10.11 -7.33
N ILE A 45 2.50 10.45 -6.15
CA ILE A 45 3.27 11.19 -5.12
C ILE A 45 4.61 10.51 -4.79
N TYR A 46 4.66 9.18 -4.81
CA TYR A 46 5.88 8.42 -4.53
C TYR A 46 6.94 8.59 -5.62
N SER A 47 6.56 8.59 -6.89
CA SER A 47 7.52 8.89 -7.98
C SER A 47 8.07 10.31 -7.89
N ARG A 48 7.26 11.27 -7.44
CA ARG A 48 7.73 12.64 -7.21
C ARG A 48 8.76 12.69 -6.09
N LEU A 49 8.47 12.03 -4.96
CA LEU A 49 9.36 11.98 -3.80
C LEU A 49 10.66 11.22 -4.09
N LEU A 50 10.59 10.14 -4.88
CA LEU A 50 11.79 9.40 -5.29
C LEU A 50 12.73 10.28 -6.14
N LYS A 51 12.19 11.14 -7.00
CA LYS A 51 12.98 12.13 -7.75
C LYS A 51 13.64 13.19 -6.84
N GLU A 52 13.04 13.47 -5.69
CA GLU A 52 13.63 14.29 -4.63
C GLU A 52 14.58 13.48 -3.71
N ARG A 53 14.86 12.23 -4.07
CA ARG A 53 15.72 11.27 -3.33
C ARG A 53 15.16 10.87 -1.97
N ILE A 54 13.83 10.79 -1.89
CA ILE A 54 13.12 10.40 -0.67
C ILE A 54 12.55 8.99 -0.85
N ILE A 55 12.97 8.07 0.01
CA ILE A 55 12.50 6.67 0.07
C ILE A 55 11.68 6.47 1.35
N PHE A 56 10.59 5.70 1.24
CA PHE A 56 9.74 5.32 2.37
C PHE A 56 9.72 3.80 2.56
N LEU A 57 9.91 3.36 3.80
CA LEU A 57 9.60 2.01 4.24
C LEU A 57 8.42 2.09 5.20
N THR A 58 7.26 1.60 4.79
CA THR A 58 6.06 1.57 5.62
C THR A 58 5.52 0.15 5.76
N GLY A 59 5.29 -0.28 7.00
CA GLY A 59 4.80 -1.63 7.30
C GLY A 59 5.92 -2.66 7.42
N PRO A 60 5.56 -3.95 7.60
CA PRO A 60 6.53 -5.01 7.87
C PRO A 60 7.47 -5.26 6.68
N VAL A 61 8.70 -5.65 6.99
CA VAL A 61 9.72 -5.96 5.97
C VAL A 61 9.56 -7.40 5.51
N TYR A 62 9.31 -7.56 4.21
CA TYR A 62 9.34 -8.85 3.50
C TYR A 62 10.37 -8.78 2.37
N ASP A 63 10.72 -9.94 1.80
CA ASP A 63 11.73 -10.04 0.74
C ASP A 63 11.42 -9.16 -0.47
N GLU A 64 10.15 -9.05 -0.86
CA GLU A 64 9.72 -8.19 -1.97
C GLU A 64 9.96 -6.70 -1.67
N VAL A 65 9.59 -6.25 -0.46
CA VAL A 65 9.78 -4.86 -0.03
C VAL A 65 11.27 -4.53 0.07
N SER A 66 12.07 -5.45 0.60
CA SER A 66 13.52 -5.31 0.68
C SER A 66 14.14 -5.18 -0.72
N ALA A 67 13.71 -6.01 -1.69
CA ALA A 67 14.21 -5.94 -3.05
C ALA A 67 13.88 -4.59 -3.72
N LEU A 68 12.67 -4.07 -3.49
CA LEU A 68 12.25 -2.75 -4.00
C LEU A 68 13.08 -1.61 -3.43
N ILE A 69 13.35 -1.62 -2.11
CA ILE A 69 14.19 -0.60 -1.46
C ILE A 69 15.62 -0.65 -2.00
N CYS A 70 16.20 -1.84 -2.14
CA CYS A 70 17.52 -2.01 -2.75
C CYS A 70 17.57 -1.44 -4.18
N ALA A 71 16.56 -1.72 -5.00
CA ALA A 71 16.49 -1.18 -6.35
C ALA A 71 16.42 0.35 -6.37
N GLN A 72 15.62 0.95 -5.47
CA GLN A 72 15.50 2.41 -5.34
C GLN A 72 16.81 3.06 -4.89
N LEU A 73 17.50 2.47 -3.90
CA LEU A 73 18.80 2.97 -3.43
C LEU A 73 19.84 2.96 -4.56
N LEU A 74 19.98 1.83 -5.26
CA LEU A 74 20.92 1.70 -6.39
C LEU A 74 20.59 2.68 -7.53
N PHE A 75 19.30 2.91 -7.78
CA PHE A 75 18.86 3.88 -8.78
C PHE A 75 19.30 5.31 -8.41
N LEU A 76 19.11 5.72 -7.16
CA LEU A 76 19.50 7.06 -6.70
C LEU A 76 21.03 7.25 -6.62
N GLU A 77 21.75 6.18 -6.25
CA GLU A 77 23.22 6.16 -6.23
C GLU A 77 23.79 6.30 -7.64
N ALA A 78 23.21 5.61 -8.63
CA ALA A 78 23.62 5.72 -10.02
C ALA A 78 23.33 7.10 -10.63
N GLU A 79 22.28 7.80 -10.19
CA GLU A 79 21.95 9.14 -10.68
C GLU A 79 22.92 10.20 -10.14
N ASN A 80 23.21 10.17 -8.84
CA ASN A 80 24.23 11.04 -8.24
C ASN A 80 24.69 10.44 -6.90
N PRO A 81 25.92 9.89 -6.82
CA PRO A 81 26.42 9.23 -5.61
C PRO A 81 26.79 10.21 -4.49
N ASP A 82 27.04 11.48 -4.81
CA ASP A 82 27.52 12.49 -3.84
C ASP A 82 26.38 13.15 -3.05
N LYS A 83 25.14 13.06 -3.55
CA LYS A 83 23.97 13.61 -2.86
C LYS A 83 23.47 12.67 -1.76
N GLU A 84 22.90 13.23 -0.72
CA GLU A 84 22.28 12.45 0.35
C GLU A 84 20.94 11.82 -0.10
N ILE A 85 20.59 10.69 0.49
CA ILE A 85 19.30 10.01 0.31
C ILE A 85 18.53 10.13 1.63
N SER A 86 17.30 10.63 1.57
CA SER A 86 16.43 10.71 2.74
C SER A 86 15.60 9.44 2.86
N PHE A 87 15.82 8.65 3.91
CA PHE A 87 15.11 7.41 4.13
C PHE A 87 14.19 7.51 5.35
N TYR A 88 12.87 7.47 5.12
CA TYR A 88 11.85 7.54 6.14
C TYR A 88 11.33 6.14 6.47
N ILE A 89 11.46 5.74 7.74
CA ILE A 89 11.11 4.40 8.21
C ILE A 89 9.91 4.48 9.15
N ASN A 90 8.87 3.73 8.81
CA ASN A 90 7.68 3.49 9.61
C ASN A 90 7.34 1.99 9.54
N SER A 91 8.22 1.15 10.08
CA SER A 91 8.05 -0.29 10.19
C SER A 91 7.83 -0.69 11.65
N PRO A 92 6.91 -1.64 11.94
CA PRO A 92 6.85 -2.33 13.23
C PRO A 92 8.08 -3.22 13.45
#